data_AF-A0A136JSW8-F1
#
_entry.id   AF-A0A136JSW8-F1
#
_cell.length_a   1.000
_cell.length_b   1.000
_cell.length_c   1.000
_cell.angle_alpha   90.00
_cell.angle_beta   90.00
_cell.angle_gamma   90.00
#
_symmetry.space_group_name_H-M   'P 1'
#
loop_
_entity.id
_entity.type
_entity.pdbx_description
1 polymer ?
#
loop_
_entity_poly.entity_id
_entity_poly.type
_entity_poly.pdbx_seq_one_letter_code
_entity_poly.pdbx_strand_id
1 'polypeptide(L)'
;MLAEIPTRLPAGNYIAKYKIYNDEEVKQEGEVSLSILPYGTLQEAGFGFNGLSVAHKISVLLPIFVVIISIIYIIHNRRRNRKQIN
;
A
#
# COMPACT_ATOMS: atom_id res chain seq x y z
N MET A 1 -1.08 -28.14 -24.67
CA MET A 1 -0.13 -28.58 -23.63
C MET A 1 -0.51 -27.87 -22.35
N LEU A 2 -0.80 -28.60 -21.28
CA LEU A 2 -1.05 -28.01 -19.96
C LEU A 2 0.32 -27.59 -19.38
N ALA A 3 0.44 -26.33 -18.98
CA ALA A 3 1.61 -25.86 -18.24
C ALA A 3 1.48 -26.36 -16.80
N GLU A 4 2.17 -27.44 -16.46
CA GLU A 4 2.29 -27.90 -15.08
C GLU A 4 3.30 -27.02 -14.34
N ILE A 5 2.78 -26.03 -13.63
CA ILE A 5 3.58 -25.32 -12.62
C ILE A 5 3.69 -26.27 -11.42
N PRO A 6 4.90 -26.61 -10.95
CA PRO A 6 5.06 -27.43 -9.76
C PRO A 6 4.34 -26.75 -8.58
N THR A 7 3.56 -27.52 -7.82
CA THR A 7 2.79 -27.00 -6.67
C THR A 7 3.69 -26.47 -5.55
N ARG A 8 5.00 -26.75 -5.59
CA ARG A 8 6.01 -26.27 -4.65
C ARG A 8 7.28 -25.85 -5.37
N LEU A 9 7.69 -24.62 -5.12
CA LEU A 9 8.96 -24.06 -5.57
C LEU A 9 9.93 -24.00 -4.37
N PRO A 10 11.19 -24.44 -4.52
CA PRO A 10 12.22 -24.27 -3.50
C PRO A 10 12.45 -22.80 -3.13
N ALA A 11 13.03 -22.54 -1.96
CA ALA A 11 13.44 -21.19 -1.58
C ALA A 11 14.44 -20.61 -2.59
N GLY A 12 14.22 -19.37 -3.02
CA GLY A 12 14.97 -18.74 -4.09
C GLY A 12 14.23 -17.58 -4.75
N ASN A 13 14.91 -16.92 -5.69
CA ASN A 13 14.35 -15.84 -6.50
C ASN A 13 13.97 -16.37 -7.88
N TYR A 14 12.73 -16.09 -8.28
CA TYR A 14 12.17 -16.51 -9.55
C TYR A 14 11.68 -15.28 -10.31
N ILE A 15 11.85 -15.29 -11.63
CA ILE A 15 11.32 -14.27 -12.53
C ILE A 15 10.39 -14.96 -13.50
N ALA A 16 9.12 -14.58 -13.47
CA ALA A 16 8.11 -15.04 -14.42
C ALA A 16 7.90 -13.95 -15.48
N LYS A 17 8.22 -14.26 -16.74
CA LYS A 17 7.92 -13.38 -17.87
C LYS A 17 6.55 -13.74 -18.41
N TYR A 18 5.70 -12.74 -18.64
CA TYR A 18 4.36 -12.97 -19.16
C TYR A 18 4.07 -12.04 -20.34
N LYS A 19 3.22 -12.55 -21.24
CA LYS A 19 2.63 -11.79 -22.34
C LYS A 19 1.14 -12.13 -22.40
N ILE A 20 0.31 -11.11 -22.35
CA ILE A 20 -1.14 -11.20 -22.46
C ILE A 20 -1.50 -10.80 -23.88
N TYR A 21 -2.17 -11.72 -24.57
CA TYR A 21 -2.63 -11.53 -25.94
C TYR A 21 -4.13 -11.28 -25.96
N ASN A 22 -4.58 -10.43 -26.88
CA ASN A 22 -5.97 -10.38 -27.34
C ASN A 22 -5.94 -10.68 -28.84
N ASP A 23 -6.51 -11.82 -29.21
CA ASP A 23 -6.28 -12.47 -30.51
C ASP A 23 -4.77 -12.61 -30.80
N GLU A 24 -4.25 -11.88 -31.78
CA GLU A 24 -2.83 -11.89 -32.17
C GLU A 24 -2.05 -10.68 -31.64
N GLU A 25 -2.72 -9.74 -30.98
CA GLU A 25 -2.12 -8.50 -30.48
C GLU A 25 -1.68 -8.65 -29.02
N VAL A 26 -0.41 -8.30 -28.72
CA VAL A 26 0.06 -8.22 -27.33
C VAL A 26 -0.53 -6.98 -26.67
N LYS A 27 -1.40 -7.18 -25.68
CA LYS A 27 -1.98 -6.08 -24.90
C LYS A 27 -1.12 -5.67 -23.73
N GLN A 28 -0.38 -6.60 -23.17
CA GLN A 28 0.46 -6.34 -22.01
C GLN A 28 1.58 -7.37 -21.92
N GLU A 29 2.79 -6.91 -21.68
CA GLU A 29 3.94 -7.75 -21.39
C GLU A 29 4.70 -7.22 -20.19
N GLY A 30 5.39 -8.11 -19.48
CA GLY A 30 6.16 -7.73 -18.33
C GLY A 30 6.81 -8.90 -17.61
N GLU A 31 7.43 -8.57 -16.49
CA GLU A 31 8.12 -9.52 -15.63
C GLU A 31 7.58 -9.41 -14.20
N VAL A 32 7.35 -10.55 -13.56
CA VAL A 32 6.96 -10.65 -12.16
C VAL A 32 8.10 -11.32 -11.41
N SER A 33 8.67 -10.62 -10.44
CA SER A 33 9.69 -11.18 -9.55
C SER A 33 9.02 -11.78 -8.31
N LEU A 34 9.34 -13.04 -8.01
CA LEU A 34 8.85 -13.78 -6.85
C LEU A 34 10.04 -14.25 -6.02
N SER A 35 10.11 -13.82 -4.76
CA SER A 35 11.11 -14.27 -3.80
C SER A 35 10.46 -15.21 -2.79
N ILE A 36 10.86 -16.48 -2.80
CA ILE A 36 10.39 -17.50 -1.86
C ILE A 36 11.45 -17.65 -0.78
N LEU A 37 11.10 -17.26 0.45
CA LEU A 37 12.02 -17.34 1.57
C LEU A 37 12.03 -18.76 2.18
N PRO A 38 13.15 -19.19 2.79
CA PRO A 38 13.25 -20.47 3.48
C PRO A 38 12.19 -20.63 4.60
N TYR A 39 11.80 -21.87 4.86
CA TYR A 39 10.90 -22.16 5.97
C TYR A 39 11.50 -21.68 7.30
N GLY A 40 10.71 -20.96 8.09
CA GLY A 40 11.15 -20.35 9.35
C GLY A 40 11.61 -18.89 9.25
N THR A 41 11.66 -18.30 8.05
CA THR A 41 11.77 -16.84 7.95
C THR A 41 10.43 -16.20 8.27
N LEU A 42 10.33 -15.49 9.39
CA LEU A 42 9.24 -14.56 9.64
C LEU A 42 9.39 -13.40 8.67
N GLN A 43 8.44 -13.23 7.76
CA GLN A 43 8.34 -12.01 6.97
C GLN A 43 7.84 -10.91 7.92
N GLU A 44 8.76 -10.25 8.63
CA GLU A 44 8.48 -9.09 9.50
C GLU A 44 8.04 -7.84 8.69
N ALA A 45 7.49 -8.02 7.49
CA ALA A 45 6.75 -6.95 6.84
C ALA A 45 5.42 -6.82 7.59
N GLY A 46 5.43 -6.02 8.67
CA GLY A 46 4.25 -5.81 9.50
C GLY A 46 3.03 -5.44 8.63
N PHE A 47 1.96 -6.22 8.68
CA PHE A 47 0.77 -5.92 7.89
C PHE A 47 0.05 -4.66 8.41
N GLY A 48 -0.56 -3.88 7.50
CA GLY A 48 -1.29 -2.65 7.84
C GLY A 48 -0.41 -1.39 7.88
N PHE A 49 -0.76 -0.41 8.73
CA PHE A 49 -0.05 0.88 8.83
C PHE A 49 1.44 0.73 9.20
N ASN A 50 1.82 -0.38 9.83
CA ASN A 50 3.20 -0.64 10.23
C ASN A 50 4.10 -1.02 9.04
N GLY A 51 3.57 -1.63 7.99
CA GLY A 51 4.32 -2.04 6.78
C GLY A 51 4.24 -1.09 5.59
N LEU A 52 3.50 0.01 5.69
CA LEU A 52 3.52 1.07 4.68
C LEU A 52 4.90 1.75 4.65
N SER A 53 5.38 2.13 3.46
CA SER A 53 6.57 2.99 3.37
C SER A 53 6.31 4.31 4.11
N VAL A 54 7.35 4.91 4.67
CA VAL A 54 7.25 6.15 5.47
C VAL A 54 6.49 7.25 4.70
N ALA A 55 6.71 7.36 3.39
CA ALA A 55 6.00 8.30 2.53
C ALA A 55 4.48 8.05 2.52
N HIS A 56 4.05 6.80 2.40
CA HIS A 56 2.62 6.46 2.41
C HIS A 56 1.98 6.72 3.79
N LYS A 57 2.70 6.51 4.90
CA LYS A 57 2.19 6.85 6.24
C LYS A 57 1.91 8.35 6.39
N ILE A 58 2.80 9.19 5.84
CA ILE A 58 2.65 10.65 5.87
C ILE A 58 1.44 11.09 5.05
N SER A 59 1.24 10.55 3.84
CA SER A 59 0.10 10.89 2.98
C SER A 59 -1.26 10.61 3.63
N VAL A 60 -1.37 9.56 4.45
CA VAL A 60 -2.64 9.23 5.13
C VAL A 60 -2.85 10.07 6.40
N LEU A 61 -1.78 10.43 7.12
CA LEU A 61 -1.89 11.24 8.34
C LEU A 61 -2.23 12.71 8.05
N LEU A 62 -1.73 13.27 6.95
CA LEU A 62 -1.92 14.67 6.57
C LEU A 62 -3.41 15.10 6.53
N PRO A 63 -4.32 14.40 5.81
CA PRO A 63 -5.73 14.78 5.77
C PRO A 63 -6.41 14.69 7.14
N ILE A 64 -6.02 13.73 8.00
CA ILE A 64 -6.55 13.60 9.35
C ILE A 64 -6.18 14.83 10.19
N PHE A 65 -4.93 15.28 10.11
CA PHE A 65 -4.49 16.48 10.83
C PHE A 65 -5.20 17.75 10.33
N VAL A 66 -5.43 17.88 9.03
CA VAL A 66 -6.17 19.02 8.47
C VAL A 66 -7.56 19.12 9.09
N VAL A 67 -8.31 18.01 9.14
CA VAL A 67 -9.66 17.99 9.72
C VAL A 67 -9.64 18.38 11.20
N ILE A 68 -8.69 17.83 11.98
CA ILE A 68 -8.55 18.15 13.40
C ILE A 68 -8.26 19.63 13.61
N ILE A 69 -7.30 20.19 12.86
CA ILE A 69 -6.92 21.61 12.95
C ILE A 69 -8.09 22.50 12.57
N SER A 70 -8.83 22.18 11.51
CA SER A 70 -10.02 22.93 11.10
C SER A 70 -11.10 22.94 12.18
N ILE A 71 -11.37 21.79 12.82
CA ILE A 71 -12.35 21.70 13.92
C ILE A 71 -11.92 22.57 15.10
N ILE A 72 -10.65 22.46 15.52
CA ILE A 72 -10.11 23.25 16.63
C ILE A 72 -10.21 24.75 16.33
N TYR A 73 -9.83 25.15 15.11
CA TYR A 73 -9.89 26.54 14.68
C TYR A 73 -11.33 27.10 14.74
N ILE A 74 -12.31 26.34 14.24
CA ILE A 74 -13.72 26.74 14.27
C ILE A 74 -14.22 26.89 15.71
N ILE A 75 -13.91 25.92 16.59
CA ILE A 75 -14.33 25.97 17.99
C ILE A 75 -13.71 27.18 18.69
N HIS A 76 -12.41 27.41 18.49
CA HIS A 76 -11.70 28.53 19.09
C HIS A 76 -12.26 29.88 18.62
N ASN A 77 -12.50 30.02 17.32
CA ASN A 77 -13.07 31.23 16.74
C ASN A 77 -14.50 31.51 17.26
N ARG A 78 -15.35 30.46 17.34
CA ARG A 78 -16.71 30.58 17.90
C ARG A 78 -16.70 30.95 19.38
N ARG A 79 -15.77 30.42 20.17
CA ARG A 79 -15.62 30.75 21.59
C ARG A 79 -15.11 32.17 21.80
N ARG A 80 -14.23 32.67 20.93
CA ARG A 80 -13.72 34.06 21.00
C ARG A 80 -14.83 35.08 20.72
N ASN A 81 -15.66 34.83 19.71
CA ASN A 81 -16.75 35.74 19.34
C ASN A 81 -17.86 35.80 20.40
N ARG A 82 -18.11 34.72 21.16
CA ARG A 82 -19.06 34.74 22.28
C ARG A 82 -18.60 35.55 23.49
N LYS A 83 -17.29 35.77 23.66
CA LYS A 83 -16.73 36.54 24.78
C LYS A 83 -16.69 38.05 24.53
N GLN A 84 -16.95 38.52 23.31
CA GLN A 84 -16.96 39.94 22.97
C GLN A 84 -18.38 40.55 22.91
N ILE A 85 -19.44 39.74 23.05
CA ILE A 85 -20.85 40.17 22.94
C ILE A 85 -21.56 40.18 24.32
N ASN A 86 -20.92 39.68 25.38
CA ASN A 86 -21.33 39.86 26.78
C ASN A 86 -20.40 40.87 27.45
#